data_AF-A0A918E387-F1
#
_entry.id   AF-A0A918E387-F1
#
_cell.length_a   1.000
_cell.length_b   1.000
_cell.length_c   1.000
_cell.angle_alpha   90.00
_cell.angle_beta   90.00
_cell.angle_gamma   90.00
#
_symmetry.space_group_name_H-M   'P 1'
#
loop_
_entity.id
_entity.type
_entity.pdbx_description
1 polymer ?
#
loop_
_entity_poly.entity_id
_entity_poly.type
_entity_poly.pdbx_seq_one_letter_code
_entity_poly.pdbx_strand_id
1 'polypeptide(L)'
;MCHMSFAEQIVPIFRATLEVLREAGGPMSPGAVHEAVSGRVDIPRDLQRSDPHGEIRWWTQMSFRTGEAASLGWMTKRNGWAITSVGAKALDDFPGAAIYRELQRQYRDRRLLRAGDFPGAFEQFQRNLGYARQLVHGGRNLERLGVGAFDVTDLYRAAWTQAVAALDHWVTQEIIDRAVALAQRPGVPRPNNFSKLSIPVELVEKVHRDAEPLEDAFRAALERFFEFKTFQHPDKIAEGFSHVSMVRLWKTVADKLTAQDPSKPIAADGIRTQLAEIAKRRNNIAHTADHDPDSFRRKKRITVREAEQTIDVLESVVIAILQALGDPPPATDYSVPPAEAGSLGAVPAQADAKRRGVIRTLPKWTEESLLHALDEYCPPDVADTLLAVYRHAESHPAFRSYYFGEAAHPSVTAWFSIGRDEAAAVWSIYTGVSRSVLSINFEWMRNREVPVDALERLARALSVLAGWENMPAQLSADNYQRRPSLAPAALARPDASATVIGALDALLAAGSSSRAWTVHDGREGQREV
;
A
#
# COMPACT_ATOMS: atom_id res chain seq x y z
N MET A 1 16.45 25.43 31.66
CA MET A 1 15.34 24.48 31.88
C MET A 1 15.56 23.29 30.96
N CYS A 2 15.68 22.09 31.52
CA CYS A 2 15.87 20.88 30.73
C CYS A 2 14.56 20.58 29.98
N HIS A 3 14.60 20.50 28.65
CA HIS A 3 13.41 20.15 27.86
C HIS A 3 13.09 18.68 28.12
N MET A 4 11.99 18.40 28.81
CA MET A 4 11.52 17.03 28.99
C MET A 4 11.22 16.42 27.63
N SER A 5 11.65 15.19 27.41
CA SER A 5 11.34 14.44 26.21
C SER A 5 9.83 14.19 26.11
N PHE A 6 9.35 14.05 24.88
CA PHE A 6 7.94 13.76 24.60
C PHE A 6 7.41 12.53 25.34
N ALA A 7 8.25 11.50 25.54
CA ALA A 7 7.89 10.31 26.30
C ALA A 7 7.66 10.61 27.79
N GLU A 8 8.46 11.51 28.38
CA GLU A 8 8.33 11.89 29.80
C GLU A 8 7.05 12.69 30.07
N GLN A 9 6.52 13.38 29.06
CA GLN A 9 5.26 14.13 29.18
C GLN A 9 4.00 13.23 29.15
N ILE A 10 4.07 12.08 28.45
CA ILE A 10 2.91 11.18 28.26
C ILE A 10 2.72 10.20 29.42
N VAL A 11 3.80 9.86 30.12
CA VAL A 11 3.79 8.89 31.22
C VAL A 11 2.76 9.22 32.32
N PRO A 12 2.71 10.45 32.86
CA PRO A 12 1.75 10.79 33.93
C PRO A 12 0.31 10.71 33.44
N ILE A 13 0.07 11.10 32.18
CA ILE A 13 -1.24 11.08 31.53
C ILE A 13 -1.76 9.65 31.42
N PHE A 14 -0.95 8.73 30.87
CA PHE A 14 -1.32 7.33 30.71
C PHE A 14 -1.61 6.64 32.06
N ARG A 15 -0.79 6.91 33.08
CA ARG A 15 -1.01 6.36 34.41
C ARG A 15 -2.35 6.82 34.99
N ALA A 16 -2.61 8.13 34.94
CA ALA A 16 -3.85 8.70 35.43
C ALA A 16 -5.08 8.14 34.70
N THR A 17 -4.96 7.81 33.41
CA THR A 17 -6.02 7.12 32.67
C THR A 17 -6.40 5.78 33.32
N LEU A 18 -5.41 4.95 33.66
CA LEU A 18 -5.68 3.64 34.27
C LEU A 18 -6.23 3.77 35.70
N GLU A 19 -5.77 4.76 36.46
CA GLU A 19 -6.28 5.06 37.80
C GLU A 19 -7.75 5.51 37.76
N VAL A 20 -8.10 6.40 36.84
CA VAL A 20 -9.48 6.83 36.60
C VAL A 20 -10.38 5.65 36.24
N LEU A 21 -9.93 4.79 35.31
CA LEU A 21 -10.70 3.61 34.90
C LEU A 21 -10.88 2.58 36.03
N ARG A 22 -9.89 2.47 36.93
CA ARG A 22 -9.98 1.60 38.12
C ARG A 22 -11.00 2.12 39.12
N GLU A 23 -10.97 3.41 39.40
CA GLU A 23 -11.87 4.04 40.39
C GLU A 23 -13.32 4.10 39.92
N ALA A 24 -13.53 4.21 38.61
CA ALA A 24 -14.87 4.15 38.04
C ALA A 24 -15.58 2.81 38.24
N GLY A 25 -14.83 1.71 38.44
CA GLY A 25 -15.38 0.37 38.70
C GLY A 25 -16.21 -0.22 37.55
N GLY A 26 -16.27 0.45 36.39
CA GLY A 26 -17.09 0.08 35.25
C GLY A 26 -16.76 0.91 34.00
N PRO A 27 -17.39 0.61 32.85
CA PRO A 27 -17.06 1.26 31.58
C PRO A 27 -17.37 2.76 31.58
N MET A 28 -16.39 3.58 31.17
CA MET A 28 -16.53 5.02 30.98
C MET A 28 -16.52 5.39 29.50
N SER A 29 -17.18 6.50 29.14
CA SER A 29 -17.00 7.08 27.81
C SER A 29 -15.60 7.72 27.69
N PRO A 30 -15.00 7.75 26.49
CA PRO A 30 -13.70 8.41 26.29
C PRO A 30 -13.70 9.86 26.77
N GLY A 31 -14.75 10.63 26.49
CA GLY A 31 -14.88 12.02 26.93
C GLY A 31 -14.87 12.17 28.46
N ALA A 32 -15.58 11.29 29.19
CA ALA A 32 -15.57 11.31 30.65
C ALA A 32 -14.18 10.94 31.23
N VAL A 33 -13.45 10.05 30.56
CA VAL A 33 -12.06 9.72 30.93
C VAL A 33 -11.14 10.92 30.69
N HIS A 34 -11.31 11.64 29.58
CA HIS A 34 -10.51 12.83 29.26
C HIS A 34 -10.70 13.92 30.33
N GLU A 35 -11.96 14.21 30.67
CA GLU A 35 -12.27 15.19 31.72
C GLU A 35 -11.65 14.77 33.06
N ALA A 36 -11.85 13.53 33.49
CA ALA A 36 -11.32 13.02 34.75
C ALA A 36 -9.78 13.01 34.81
N VAL A 37 -9.09 12.71 33.70
CA VAL A 37 -7.61 12.74 33.63
C VAL A 37 -7.08 14.18 33.69
N SER A 38 -7.74 15.11 32.99
CA SER A 38 -7.34 16.54 33.01
C SER A 38 -7.49 17.19 34.39
N GLY A 39 -8.40 16.67 35.23
CA GLY A 39 -8.54 17.10 36.63
C GLY A 39 -7.46 16.57 37.58
N ARG A 40 -6.62 15.62 37.15
CA ARG A 40 -5.65 14.92 38.03
C ARG A 40 -4.19 15.20 37.70
N VAL A 41 -3.89 15.51 36.45
CA VAL A 41 -2.53 15.69 35.96
C VAL A 41 -2.41 17.04 35.28
N ASP A 42 -1.36 17.79 35.61
CA ASP A 42 -1.02 18.99 34.87
C ASP A 42 -0.55 18.60 33.46
N ILE A 43 -1.41 18.85 32.48
CA ILE A 43 -1.12 18.53 31.08
C ILE A 43 -0.22 19.64 30.53
N PRO A 44 0.98 19.33 30.01
CA PRO A 44 1.85 20.35 29.41
C PRO A 44 1.14 21.18 28.34
N ARG A 45 1.41 22.50 28.31
CA ARG A 45 0.72 23.45 27.41
C ARG A 45 0.87 23.11 25.93
N ASP A 46 1.95 22.47 25.54
CA ASP A 46 2.22 21.95 24.19
C ASP A 46 1.34 20.76 23.81
N LEU A 47 0.89 20.00 24.80
CA LEU A 47 -0.02 18.86 24.66
C LEU A 47 -1.50 19.25 24.83
N GLN A 48 -1.80 20.35 25.54
CA GLN A 48 -3.15 20.95 25.63
C GLN A 48 -3.57 21.69 24.35
N ARG A 49 -2.62 22.00 23.47
CA ARG A 49 -2.95 22.58 22.18
C ARG A 49 -3.72 21.56 21.36
N SER A 50 -4.81 22.03 20.77
CA SER A 50 -5.39 21.33 19.65
C SER A 50 -4.32 21.15 18.58
N ASP A 51 -4.23 19.94 18.04
CA ASP A 51 -3.65 19.75 16.73
C ASP A 51 -4.47 20.56 15.71
N PRO A 52 -4.01 20.68 14.47
CA PRO A 52 -4.71 21.54 13.54
C PRO A 52 -6.12 21.00 13.15
N HIS A 53 -6.56 19.83 13.66
CA HIS A 53 -7.93 19.26 13.49
C HIS A 53 -8.91 19.74 14.53
N GLY A 54 -8.44 20.52 15.52
CA GLY A 54 -9.24 20.86 16.69
C GLY A 54 -9.20 19.78 17.79
N GLU A 55 -8.56 18.63 17.54
CA GLU A 55 -8.41 17.55 18.50
C GLU A 55 -7.25 17.82 19.45
N ILE A 56 -7.46 17.61 20.75
CA ILE A 56 -6.43 17.95 21.73
C ILE A 56 -5.30 16.91 21.66
N ARG A 57 -4.05 17.34 21.44
CA ARG A 57 -2.89 16.45 21.18
C ARG A 57 -2.72 15.33 22.20
N TRP A 58 -2.97 15.62 23.47
CA TRP A 58 -2.88 14.60 24.52
C TRP A 58 -3.99 13.55 24.45
N TRP A 59 -5.17 13.86 23.91
CA TRP A 59 -6.24 12.88 23.65
C TRP A 59 -5.81 11.86 22.58
N THR A 60 -5.18 12.34 21.51
CA THR A 60 -4.64 11.50 20.43
C THR A 60 -3.56 10.56 20.97
N GLN A 61 -2.62 11.09 21.77
CA GLN A 61 -1.57 10.28 22.38
C GLN A 61 -2.11 9.24 23.36
N MET A 62 -3.03 9.64 24.23
CA MET A 62 -3.67 8.73 25.17
C MET A 62 -4.45 7.62 24.43
N SER A 63 -5.10 7.93 23.32
CA SER A 63 -5.79 6.95 22.48
C SER A 63 -4.85 5.86 21.94
N PHE A 64 -3.63 6.23 21.55
CA PHE A 64 -2.60 5.27 21.15
C PHE A 64 -2.16 4.38 22.31
N ARG A 65 -1.82 4.95 23.47
CA ARG A 65 -1.32 4.19 24.63
C ARG A 65 -2.36 3.26 25.24
N THR A 66 -3.60 3.72 25.30
CA THR A 66 -4.74 2.88 25.69
C THR A 66 -5.06 1.81 24.66
N GLY A 67 -4.68 2.01 23.39
CA GLY A 67 -4.72 0.97 22.35
C GLY A 67 -3.71 -0.14 22.61
N GLU A 68 -2.45 0.21 22.86
CA GLU A 68 -1.39 -0.74 23.24
C GLU A 68 -1.79 -1.54 24.50
N ALA A 69 -2.30 -0.85 25.52
CA ALA A 69 -2.79 -1.46 26.76
C ALA A 69 -3.97 -2.41 26.53
N ALA A 70 -4.90 -2.05 25.62
CA ALA A 70 -6.00 -2.93 25.25
C ALA A 70 -5.52 -4.20 24.53
N SER A 71 -4.54 -4.07 23.63
CA SER A 71 -3.93 -5.22 22.95
C SER A 71 -3.21 -6.15 23.92
N LEU A 72 -2.67 -5.64 25.03
CA LEU A 72 -2.13 -6.43 26.14
C LEU A 72 -3.18 -7.03 27.08
N GLY A 73 -4.45 -6.67 26.90
CA GLY A 73 -5.53 -7.10 27.80
C GLY A 73 -5.56 -6.36 29.13
N TRP A 74 -4.81 -5.26 29.28
CA TRP A 74 -4.82 -4.41 30.48
C TRP A 74 -6.11 -3.58 30.58
N MET A 75 -6.75 -3.30 29.45
CA MET A 75 -8.05 -2.61 29.43
C MET A 75 -8.90 -3.11 28.26
N THR A 76 -10.20 -2.82 28.30
CA THR A 76 -11.12 -3.00 27.18
C THR A 76 -11.59 -1.64 26.66
N LYS A 77 -11.86 -1.59 25.36
CA LYS A 77 -12.53 -0.45 24.69
C LYS A 77 -13.89 -0.84 24.11
N ARG A 78 -14.36 -2.07 24.34
CA ARG A 78 -15.66 -2.56 23.85
C ARG A 78 -16.75 -2.15 24.84
N ASN A 79 -17.72 -1.37 24.39
CA ASN A 79 -18.82 -0.80 25.19
C ASN A 79 -18.35 0.21 26.26
N GLY A 80 -17.39 1.06 25.91
CA GLY A 80 -16.72 1.99 26.82
C GLY A 80 -15.33 1.53 27.21
N TRP A 81 -14.60 2.39 27.90
CA TRP A 81 -13.25 2.11 28.39
C TRP A 81 -13.35 1.58 29.81
N ALA A 82 -12.76 0.42 30.09
CA ALA A 82 -12.67 -0.14 31.43
C ALA A 82 -11.32 -0.83 31.61
N ILE A 83 -10.70 -0.68 32.78
CA ILE A 83 -9.51 -1.45 33.13
C ILE A 83 -9.91 -2.89 33.44
N THR A 84 -9.09 -3.85 33.05
CA THR A 84 -9.29 -5.25 33.42
C THR A 84 -8.58 -5.57 34.74
N SER A 85 -8.81 -6.76 35.30
CA SER A 85 -8.04 -7.25 36.45
C SER A 85 -6.52 -7.33 36.16
N VAL A 86 -6.14 -7.63 34.91
CA VAL A 86 -4.75 -7.67 34.47
C VAL A 86 -4.13 -6.27 34.46
N GLY A 87 -4.85 -5.27 33.95
CA GLY A 87 -4.36 -3.88 33.95
C GLY A 87 -4.33 -3.26 35.34
N ALA A 88 -5.31 -3.58 36.19
CA ALA A 88 -5.32 -3.14 37.58
C ALA A 88 -4.09 -3.68 38.33
N LYS A 89 -3.78 -4.96 38.13
CA LYS A 89 -2.57 -5.57 38.67
C LYS A 89 -1.30 -4.92 38.11
N ALA A 90 -1.21 -4.65 36.81
CA ALA A 90 -0.06 -3.95 36.22
C ALA A 90 0.10 -2.51 36.77
N LEU A 91 -1.01 -1.84 37.08
CA LEU A 91 -0.99 -0.51 37.69
C LEU A 91 -0.41 -0.51 39.10
N ASP A 92 -0.67 -1.57 39.87
CA ASP A 92 -0.15 -1.76 41.23
C ASP A 92 1.32 -2.22 41.21
N ASP A 93 1.66 -3.16 40.33
CA ASP A 93 3.00 -3.76 40.26
C ASP A 93 4.06 -2.76 39.75
N PHE A 94 3.69 -1.75 38.95
CA PHE A 94 4.63 -0.83 38.30
C PHE A 94 4.37 0.65 38.67
N PRO A 95 5.07 1.21 39.67
CA PRO A 95 4.86 2.59 40.12
C PRO A 95 5.48 3.65 39.20
N GLY A 96 4.94 4.88 39.26
CA GLY A 96 5.41 6.04 38.49
C GLY A 96 5.57 5.74 36.99
N ALA A 97 6.74 6.07 36.44
CA ALA A 97 7.09 5.85 35.04
C ALA A 97 7.39 4.40 34.67
N ALA A 98 7.46 3.48 35.65
CA ALA A 98 7.72 2.08 35.38
C ALA A 98 6.56 1.43 34.61
N ILE A 99 5.31 1.85 34.85
CA ILE A 99 4.13 1.29 34.17
C ILE A 99 4.18 1.48 32.65
N TYR A 100 4.66 2.64 32.21
CA TYR A 100 4.75 2.96 30.81
C TYR A 100 5.90 2.23 30.13
N ARG A 101 7.04 2.10 30.84
CA ARG A 101 8.15 1.26 30.38
C ARG A 101 7.73 -0.21 30.29
N GLU A 102 6.94 -0.67 31.24
CA GLU A 102 6.41 -2.03 31.24
C GLU A 102 5.36 -2.25 30.14
N LEU A 103 4.49 -1.27 29.89
CA LEU A 103 3.57 -1.30 28.75
C LEU A 103 4.35 -1.50 27.45
N GLN A 104 5.38 -0.68 27.24
CA GLN A 104 6.23 -0.76 26.05
C GLN A 104 7.01 -2.08 26.01
N ARG A 105 7.52 -2.55 27.15
CA ARG A 105 8.21 -3.84 27.28
C ARG A 105 7.29 -5.00 26.96
N GLN A 106 6.13 -5.13 27.60
CA GLN A 106 5.20 -6.24 27.35
C GLN A 106 4.58 -6.18 25.96
N TYR A 107 4.30 -4.98 25.43
CA TYR A 107 3.82 -4.83 24.06
C TYR A 107 4.89 -5.27 23.06
N ARG A 108 6.15 -4.92 23.33
CA ARG A 108 7.32 -5.40 22.59
C ARG A 108 7.51 -6.90 22.76
N ASP A 109 7.49 -7.43 23.98
CA ASP A 109 7.68 -8.83 24.31
C ASP A 109 6.55 -9.70 23.74
N ARG A 110 5.31 -9.21 23.68
CA ARG A 110 4.22 -9.89 22.98
C ARG A 110 4.41 -9.91 21.46
N ARG A 111 5.12 -8.92 20.92
CA ARG A 111 5.56 -8.87 19.52
C ARG A 111 6.81 -9.74 19.28
N LEU A 112 7.70 -9.88 20.27
CA LEU A 112 8.94 -10.67 20.25
C LEU A 112 8.74 -12.16 20.59
N LEU A 113 7.81 -12.52 21.48
CA LEU A 113 7.39 -13.91 21.75
C LEU A 113 6.77 -14.57 20.50
N ARG A 114 6.52 -13.78 19.45
CA ARG A 114 6.10 -14.22 18.11
C ARG A 114 7.22 -14.17 17.07
N ALA A 115 8.43 -13.75 17.43
CA ALA A 115 9.57 -13.60 16.53
C ALA A 115 10.86 -13.67 17.34
N GLY A 116 11.51 -14.83 17.38
CA GLY A 116 12.71 -15.08 18.20
C GLY A 116 13.86 -14.08 18.01
N ASP A 117 14.53 -13.78 19.12
CA ASP A 117 15.88 -13.19 19.34
C ASP A 117 16.36 -11.96 18.57
N PHE A 118 15.54 -11.30 17.75
CA PHE A 118 15.89 -10.04 17.12
C PHE A 118 14.96 -8.90 17.56
N PRO A 119 15.48 -7.68 17.82
CA PRO A 119 14.62 -6.52 18.06
C PRO A 119 13.68 -6.33 16.88
N GLY A 120 12.37 -6.30 17.15
CA GLY A 120 11.34 -6.34 16.11
C GLY A 120 11.55 -5.28 15.02
N ALA A 121 11.11 -5.58 13.81
CA ALA A 121 11.41 -4.81 12.60
C ALA A 121 11.26 -3.28 12.76
N PHE A 122 10.22 -2.82 13.46
CA PHE A 122 9.99 -1.40 13.71
C PHE A 122 11.01 -0.76 14.67
N GLU A 123 11.51 -1.49 15.66
CA GLU A 123 12.56 -1.00 16.55
C GLU A 123 13.89 -0.89 15.80
N GLN A 124 14.19 -1.85 14.92
CA GLN A 124 15.36 -1.78 14.04
C GLN A 124 15.26 -0.57 13.09
N PHE A 125 14.08 -0.31 12.54
CA PHE A 125 13.79 0.90 11.76
C PHE A 125 14.11 2.17 12.56
N GLN A 126 13.58 2.30 13.78
CA GLN A 126 13.81 3.48 14.63
C GLN A 126 15.30 3.67 14.98
N ARG A 127 16.04 2.59 15.27
CA ARG A 127 17.49 2.67 15.47
C ARG A 127 18.23 3.14 14.23
N ASN A 128 17.86 2.62 13.05
CA ASN A 128 18.47 3.02 11.78
C ASN A 128 18.19 4.49 11.46
N LEU A 129 16.98 4.99 11.74
CA LEU A 129 16.68 6.42 11.62
C LEU A 129 17.44 7.27 12.66
N GLY A 130 17.59 6.77 13.89
CA GLY A 130 18.43 7.41 14.91
C GLY A 130 19.88 7.58 14.43
N TYR A 131 20.44 6.56 13.79
CA TYR A 131 21.76 6.64 13.16
C TYR A 131 21.80 7.64 11.99
N ALA A 132 20.77 7.67 11.14
CA ALA A 132 20.66 8.68 10.08
C ALA A 132 20.67 10.12 10.65
N ARG A 133 19.94 10.37 11.76
CA ARG A 133 19.95 11.67 12.46
C ARG A 133 21.34 12.02 13.02
N GLN A 134 22.07 11.04 13.55
CA GLN A 134 23.44 11.23 14.01
C GLN A 134 24.39 11.64 12.86
N LEU A 135 24.23 11.05 11.67
CA LEU A 135 25.00 11.46 10.47
C LEU A 135 24.72 12.92 10.10
N VAL A 136 23.46 13.35 10.15
CA VAL A 136 23.08 14.76 9.92
C VAL A 136 23.71 15.68 10.97
N HIS A 137 23.63 15.33 12.26
CA HIS A 137 24.25 16.10 13.33
C HIS A 137 25.77 16.19 13.18
N GLY A 138 26.42 15.10 12.78
CA GLY A 138 27.84 15.06 12.43
C GLY A 138 28.18 16.04 11.32
N GLY A 139 27.44 15.99 10.20
CA GLY A 139 27.60 16.91 9.08
C GLY A 139 27.47 18.37 9.49
N ARG A 140 26.42 18.71 10.24
CA ARG A 140 26.20 20.07 10.73
C ARG A 140 27.34 20.58 11.61
N ASN A 141 27.89 19.72 12.46
CA ASN A 141 29.01 20.09 13.33
C ASN A 141 30.30 20.32 12.52
N LEU A 142 30.58 19.49 11.53
CA LEU A 142 31.75 19.65 10.65
C LEU A 142 31.64 20.91 9.76
N GLU A 143 30.45 21.25 9.27
CA GLU A 143 30.21 22.52 8.57
C GLU A 143 30.52 23.72 9.47
N ARG A 144 30.08 23.69 10.74
CA ARG A 144 30.37 24.75 11.73
C ARG A 144 31.84 24.88 12.06
N LEU A 145 32.59 23.78 12.03
CA LEU A 145 34.04 23.76 12.22
C LEU A 145 34.81 24.20 10.95
N GLY A 146 34.12 24.45 9.83
CA GLY A 146 34.74 24.89 8.58
C GLY A 146 35.59 23.81 7.92
N VAL A 147 35.26 22.53 8.13
CA VAL A 147 36.03 21.43 7.53
C VAL A 147 35.90 21.46 6.01
N GLY A 148 37.02 21.64 5.33
CA GLY A 148 37.11 21.68 3.85
C GLY A 148 37.90 20.54 3.22
N ALA A 149 38.34 19.55 3.99
CA ALA A 149 39.11 18.41 3.49
C ALA A 149 38.29 17.46 2.60
N PHE A 150 36.95 17.52 2.70
CA PHE A 150 36.00 16.79 1.86
C PHE A 150 34.65 17.53 1.85
N ASP A 151 33.74 17.12 0.96
CA ASP A 151 32.39 17.67 0.90
C ASP A 151 31.56 17.17 2.09
N VAL A 152 31.42 18.00 3.13
CA VAL A 152 30.65 17.67 4.34
C VAL A 152 29.20 17.30 4.04
N THR A 153 28.65 17.78 2.91
CA THR A 153 27.27 17.45 2.50
C THR A 153 27.10 15.97 2.13
N ASP A 154 28.19 15.22 1.94
CA ASP A 154 28.13 13.76 1.76
C ASP A 154 27.62 13.04 3.03
N LEU A 155 27.76 13.62 4.22
CA LEU A 155 27.11 13.08 5.43
C LEU A 155 25.58 13.19 5.37
N TYR A 156 25.05 14.22 4.72
CA TYR A 156 23.61 14.35 4.46
C TYR A 156 23.13 13.33 3.41
N ARG A 157 23.93 13.05 2.39
CA ARG A 157 23.65 11.99 1.40
C ARG A 157 23.69 10.60 2.02
N ALA A 158 24.64 10.36 2.92
CA ALA A 158 24.74 9.12 3.69
C ALA A 158 23.52 8.95 4.61
N ALA A 159 23.10 10.01 5.32
CA ALA A 159 21.89 10.01 6.13
C ALA A 159 20.63 9.70 5.32
N TRP A 160 20.48 10.31 4.14
CA TRP A 160 19.37 10.04 3.22
C TRP A 160 19.34 8.57 2.79
N THR A 161 20.49 8.04 2.36
CA THR A 161 20.62 6.65 1.92
C THR A 161 20.31 5.67 3.06
N GLN A 162 20.80 5.96 4.27
CA GLN A 162 20.55 5.18 5.47
C GLN A 162 19.06 5.14 5.84
N ALA A 163 18.37 6.28 5.75
CA ALA A 163 16.94 6.36 6.07
C ALA A 163 16.08 5.57 5.07
N VAL A 164 16.41 5.62 3.78
CA VAL A 164 15.73 4.83 2.73
C VAL A 164 16.00 3.33 2.90
N ALA A 165 17.24 2.94 3.23
CA ALA A 165 17.56 1.55 3.54
C ALA A 165 16.82 1.04 4.78
N ALA A 166 16.61 1.90 5.79
CA ALA A 166 15.81 1.57 6.97
C ALA A 166 14.36 1.25 6.60
N LEU A 167 13.73 2.08 5.76
CA LEU A 167 12.37 1.85 5.25
C LEU A 167 12.28 0.51 4.51
N ASP A 168 13.18 0.29 3.55
CA ASP A 168 13.22 -0.91 2.70
C ASP A 168 13.30 -2.21 3.52
N HIS A 169 14.23 -2.25 4.47
CA HIS A 169 14.41 -3.38 5.36
C HIS A 169 13.17 -3.60 6.22
N TRP A 170 12.60 -2.54 6.79
CA TRP A 170 11.40 -2.64 7.62
C TRP A 170 10.19 -3.16 6.84
N VAL A 171 9.93 -2.64 5.63
CA VAL A 171 8.82 -3.09 4.78
C VAL A 171 8.95 -4.59 4.50
N THR A 172 10.17 -5.04 4.15
CA THR A 172 10.46 -6.46 3.90
C THR A 172 10.08 -7.33 5.11
N GLN A 173 10.59 -6.97 6.28
CA GLN A 173 10.35 -7.74 7.51
C GLN A 173 8.87 -7.72 7.92
N GLU A 174 8.20 -6.57 7.83
CA GLU A 174 6.77 -6.45 8.17
C GLU A 174 5.89 -7.28 7.22
N ILE A 175 6.24 -7.37 5.93
CA ILE A 175 5.56 -8.26 4.98
C ILE A 175 5.78 -9.72 5.38
N ILE A 176 7.02 -10.12 5.66
CA ILE A 176 7.35 -11.50 6.04
C ILE A 176 6.59 -11.91 7.30
N ASP A 177 6.64 -11.09 8.35
CA ASP A 177 5.95 -11.37 9.62
C ASP A 177 4.43 -11.54 9.43
N ARG A 178 3.80 -10.68 8.63
CA ARG A 178 2.36 -10.79 8.36
C ARG A 178 2.03 -11.99 7.48
N ALA A 179 2.91 -12.33 6.53
CA ALA A 179 2.71 -13.49 5.68
C ALA A 179 2.79 -14.80 6.47
N VAL A 180 3.77 -14.92 7.38
CA VAL A 180 3.88 -16.03 8.32
C VAL A 180 2.63 -16.14 9.18
N ALA A 181 2.16 -15.03 9.76
CA ALA A 181 0.94 -15.02 10.56
C ALA A 181 -0.31 -15.47 9.77
N LEU A 182 -0.42 -15.09 8.48
CA LEU A 182 -1.49 -15.53 7.59
C LEU A 182 -1.37 -17.02 7.21
N ALA A 183 -0.15 -17.52 7.02
CA ALA A 183 0.11 -18.93 6.70
C ALA A 183 -0.33 -19.85 7.84
N GLN A 184 -0.04 -19.43 9.08
CA GLN A 184 -0.48 -20.12 10.29
C GLN A 184 -2.01 -20.14 10.45
N ARG A 185 -2.78 -19.40 9.67
CA ARG A 185 -4.25 -19.30 9.83
C ARG A 185 -5.01 -19.81 8.61
N PRO A 186 -5.11 -21.13 8.41
CA PRO A 186 -5.98 -21.69 7.38
C PRO A 186 -7.43 -21.26 7.60
N GLY A 187 -8.13 -20.90 6.53
CA GLY A 187 -9.55 -20.52 6.54
C GLY A 187 -9.86 -19.04 6.78
N VAL A 188 -8.88 -18.23 7.22
CA VAL A 188 -9.06 -16.76 7.25
C VAL A 188 -9.00 -16.21 5.81
N PRO A 189 -9.85 -15.24 5.43
CA PRO A 189 -9.75 -14.58 4.13
C PRO A 189 -8.34 -14.03 3.91
N ARG A 190 -7.70 -14.49 2.83
CA ARG A 190 -6.35 -14.07 2.44
C ARG A 190 -6.42 -13.07 1.30
N PRO A 191 -5.52 -12.09 1.24
CA PRO A 191 -5.37 -11.25 0.06
C PRO A 191 -5.11 -12.12 -1.18
N ASN A 192 -5.65 -11.73 -2.33
CA ASN A 192 -5.49 -12.50 -3.58
C ASN A 192 -4.02 -12.71 -3.97
N ASN A 193 -3.13 -11.77 -3.61
CA ASN A 193 -1.71 -11.90 -3.90
C ASN A 193 -0.98 -12.82 -2.92
N PHE A 194 -1.56 -13.15 -1.75
CA PHE A 194 -1.00 -14.16 -0.85
C PHE A 194 -0.86 -15.52 -1.56
N SER A 195 -1.89 -15.94 -2.28
CA SER A 195 -1.90 -17.20 -3.05
C SER A 195 -0.96 -17.19 -4.25
N LYS A 196 -0.34 -16.05 -4.58
CA LYS A 196 0.64 -15.90 -5.66
C LYS A 196 2.09 -16.00 -5.16
N LEU A 197 2.29 -16.16 -3.84
CA LEU A 197 3.62 -16.41 -3.29
C LEU A 197 4.11 -17.75 -3.85
N SER A 198 5.24 -17.71 -4.56
CA SER A 198 5.88 -18.92 -5.07
C SER A 198 6.63 -19.58 -3.93
N ILE A 199 6.20 -20.78 -3.55
CA ILE A 199 6.77 -21.53 -2.44
C ILE A 199 7.48 -22.76 -3.00
N PRO A 200 8.76 -23.00 -2.63
CA PRO A 200 9.48 -24.21 -3.05
C PRO A 200 8.77 -25.47 -2.57
N VAL A 201 8.72 -26.51 -3.39
CA VAL A 201 8.09 -27.80 -3.02
C VAL A 201 8.81 -28.43 -1.82
N GLU A 202 10.11 -28.20 -1.72
CA GLU A 202 10.96 -28.63 -0.62
C GLU A 202 10.46 -28.13 0.75
N LEU A 203 9.86 -26.93 0.79
CA LEU A 203 9.23 -26.43 2.02
C LEU A 203 8.08 -27.33 2.44
N VAL A 204 7.20 -27.68 1.50
CA VAL A 204 6.02 -28.51 1.78
C VAL A 204 6.47 -29.89 2.26
N GLU A 205 7.53 -30.45 1.68
CA GLU A 205 8.09 -31.73 2.12
C GLU A 205 8.65 -31.67 3.55
N LYS A 206 9.40 -30.62 3.88
CA LYS A 206 9.98 -30.42 5.22
C LYS A 206 8.89 -30.31 6.29
N VAL A 207 7.87 -29.50 6.03
CA VAL A 207 6.74 -29.31 6.95
C VAL A 207 5.92 -30.59 7.06
N HIS A 208 5.64 -31.28 5.95
CA HIS A 208 4.85 -32.52 5.96
C HIS A 208 5.53 -33.69 6.68
N ARG A 209 6.87 -33.73 6.67
CA ARG A 209 7.66 -34.74 7.40
C ARG A 209 8.00 -34.34 8.84
N ASP A 210 7.41 -33.25 9.35
CA ASP A 210 7.70 -32.67 10.67
C ASP A 210 9.21 -32.39 10.90
N ALA A 211 9.96 -32.14 9.83
CA ALA A 211 11.41 -31.87 9.91
C ALA A 211 11.71 -30.43 10.32
N GLU A 212 10.79 -29.50 10.06
CA GLU A 212 10.92 -28.07 10.37
C GLU A 212 9.53 -27.46 10.57
N PRO A 213 9.31 -26.58 11.57
CA PRO A 213 8.04 -25.91 11.77
C PRO A 213 7.63 -25.08 10.54
N LEU A 214 6.32 -25.02 10.24
CA LEU A 214 5.78 -24.22 9.14
C LEU A 214 6.24 -22.76 9.21
N GLU A 215 6.29 -22.19 10.41
CA GLU A 215 6.73 -20.82 10.65
C GLU A 215 8.14 -20.57 10.12
N ASP A 216 9.10 -21.36 10.56
CA ASP A 216 10.52 -21.20 10.23
C ASP A 216 10.78 -21.48 8.75
N ALA A 217 10.23 -22.59 8.25
CA ALA A 217 10.40 -22.98 6.85
C ALA A 217 9.80 -21.92 5.90
N PHE A 218 8.60 -21.39 6.23
CA PHE A 218 7.93 -20.38 5.43
C PHE A 218 8.59 -19.01 5.51
N ARG A 219 9.05 -18.60 6.70
CA ARG A 219 9.87 -17.39 6.85
C ARG A 219 11.11 -17.45 5.97
N ALA A 220 11.88 -18.53 6.02
CA ALA A 220 13.09 -18.70 5.21
C ALA A 220 12.79 -18.68 3.69
N ALA A 221 11.66 -19.27 3.27
CA ALA A 221 11.24 -19.22 1.87
C ALA A 221 10.85 -17.79 1.43
N LEU A 222 10.16 -17.04 2.30
CA LEU A 222 9.80 -15.66 2.02
C LEU A 222 11.02 -14.74 1.99
N GLU A 223 11.98 -14.93 2.90
CA GLU A 223 13.25 -14.18 2.89
C GLU A 223 13.95 -14.32 1.54
N ARG A 224 14.09 -15.55 1.02
CA ARG A 224 14.63 -15.81 -0.33
C ARG A 224 13.77 -15.21 -1.44
N PHE A 225 12.45 -15.26 -1.32
CA PHE A 225 11.54 -14.69 -2.31
C PHE A 225 11.65 -13.15 -2.40
N PHE A 226 11.89 -12.49 -1.27
CA PHE A 226 11.99 -11.05 -1.18
C PHE A 226 13.43 -10.51 -1.26
N GLU A 227 14.47 -11.36 -1.21
CA GLU A 227 15.88 -10.92 -1.15
C GLU A 227 16.31 -10.04 -2.32
N PHE A 228 15.77 -10.28 -3.53
CA PHE A 228 16.07 -9.50 -4.74
C PHE A 228 15.11 -8.34 -4.95
N LYS A 229 14.11 -8.16 -4.08
CA LYS A 229 13.12 -7.10 -4.19
C LYS A 229 13.53 -5.92 -3.33
N THR A 230 13.31 -4.72 -3.88
CA THR A 230 13.59 -3.47 -3.18
C THR A 230 12.28 -2.69 -2.99
N PHE A 231 11.95 -2.41 -1.73
CA PHE A 231 10.76 -1.74 -1.26
C PHE A 231 11.03 -0.28 -0.87
N GLN A 232 11.56 0.48 -1.83
CA GLN A 232 11.84 1.91 -1.67
C GLN A 232 10.83 2.78 -2.43
N HIS A 233 10.38 2.32 -3.59
CA HIS A 233 9.38 3.01 -4.40
C HIS A 233 7.97 2.75 -3.86
N PRO A 234 7.06 3.74 -3.82
CA PRO A 234 5.70 3.57 -3.29
C PRO A 234 4.92 2.42 -3.95
N ASP A 235 5.08 2.23 -5.26
CA ASP A 235 4.36 1.15 -5.95
C ASP A 235 4.86 -0.23 -5.54
N LYS A 236 6.18 -0.37 -5.32
CA LYS A 236 6.77 -1.61 -4.81
C LYS A 236 6.35 -1.90 -3.38
N ILE A 237 6.29 -0.88 -2.53
CA ILE A 237 5.79 -1.01 -1.16
C ILE A 237 4.32 -1.46 -1.16
N ALA A 238 3.46 -0.87 -2.00
CA ALA A 238 2.07 -1.29 -2.14
C ALA A 238 1.93 -2.71 -2.70
N GLU A 239 2.73 -3.06 -3.72
CA GLU A 239 2.81 -4.40 -4.28
C GLU A 239 3.18 -5.42 -3.18
N GLY A 240 4.22 -5.13 -2.40
CA GLY A 240 4.66 -5.95 -1.28
C GLY A 240 3.57 -6.20 -0.24
N PHE A 241 2.96 -5.12 0.28
CA PHE A 241 1.90 -5.24 1.28
C PHE A 241 0.61 -5.88 0.75
N SER A 242 0.36 -5.85 -0.56
CA SER A 242 -0.81 -6.51 -1.16
C SER A 242 -0.80 -8.03 -1.00
N HIS A 243 0.37 -8.64 -0.75
CA HIS A 243 0.47 -10.06 -0.40
C HIS A 243 -0.12 -10.36 0.99
N VAL A 244 -0.18 -9.37 1.89
CA VAL A 244 -0.48 -9.57 3.31
C VAL A 244 -1.61 -8.69 3.85
N SER A 245 -2.15 -7.80 3.01
CA SER A 245 -3.25 -6.90 3.36
C SER A 245 -4.15 -6.64 2.16
N MET A 246 -5.45 -6.43 2.44
CA MET A 246 -6.46 -6.00 1.45
C MET A 246 -6.72 -4.49 1.51
N VAL A 247 -6.00 -3.77 2.39
CA VAL A 247 -6.17 -2.33 2.57
C VAL A 247 -5.73 -1.58 1.32
N ARG A 248 -6.47 -0.52 0.97
CA ARG A 248 -6.06 0.45 -0.05
C ARG A 248 -4.94 1.33 0.53
N LEU A 249 -3.72 0.79 0.57
CA LEU A 249 -2.60 1.29 1.36
C LEU A 249 -2.44 2.81 1.32
N TRP A 250 -2.15 3.39 0.14
CA TRP A 250 -1.84 4.82 0.04
C TRP A 250 -3.03 5.74 0.35
N LYS A 251 -4.26 5.29 0.08
CA LYS A 251 -5.45 6.02 0.50
C LYS A 251 -5.53 6.05 2.02
N THR A 252 -5.43 4.89 2.67
CA THR A 252 -5.54 4.81 4.12
C THR A 252 -4.37 5.51 4.82
N VAL A 253 -3.15 5.44 4.27
CA VAL A 253 -1.99 6.19 4.78
C VAL A 253 -2.21 7.70 4.64
N ALA A 254 -2.74 8.17 3.50
CA ALA A 254 -3.15 9.56 3.32
C ALA A 254 -4.19 10.01 4.33
N ASP A 255 -5.20 9.18 4.58
CA ASP A 255 -6.21 9.44 5.58
C ASP A 255 -5.57 9.53 6.98
N LYS A 256 -4.63 8.64 7.32
CA LYS A 256 -3.91 8.66 8.61
C LYS A 256 -2.99 9.88 8.77
N LEU A 257 -2.22 10.23 7.75
CA LEU A 257 -1.32 11.39 7.79
C LEU A 257 -2.11 12.70 7.81
N THR A 258 -3.15 12.80 6.97
CA THR A 258 -4.06 13.95 7.00
C THR A 258 -4.71 14.05 8.36
N ALA A 259 -5.18 12.94 8.96
CA ALA A 259 -5.73 12.90 10.32
C ALA A 259 -4.72 13.21 11.45
N GLN A 260 -3.41 13.23 11.17
CA GLN A 260 -2.40 13.67 12.14
C GLN A 260 -2.07 15.17 11.98
N ASP A 261 -2.18 15.70 10.76
CA ASP A 261 -1.99 17.12 10.44
C ASP A 261 -2.93 17.60 9.31
N PRO A 262 -4.11 18.15 9.62
CA PRO A 262 -5.05 18.64 8.61
C PRO A 262 -4.67 19.99 8.07
N SER A 263 -3.79 20.74 8.76
CA SER A 263 -3.32 22.02 8.23
C SER A 263 -2.52 21.80 6.96
N LYS A 264 -2.08 20.56 6.74
CA LYS A 264 -1.37 20.11 5.57
C LYS A 264 -1.96 18.79 5.06
N PRO A 265 -3.20 18.80 4.53
CA PRO A 265 -3.82 17.59 4.03
C PRO A 265 -2.99 17.05 2.87
N ILE A 266 -2.80 15.74 2.84
CA ILE A 266 -1.99 15.09 1.82
C ILE A 266 -2.79 13.97 1.18
N ALA A 267 -2.95 14.04 -0.13
CA ALA A 267 -3.59 12.98 -0.91
C ALA A 267 -2.62 11.80 -1.12
N ALA A 268 -3.18 10.64 -1.45
CA ALA A 268 -2.41 9.43 -1.76
C ALA A 268 -1.31 9.69 -2.81
N ASP A 269 -1.63 10.43 -3.88
CA ASP A 269 -0.67 10.74 -4.94
C ASP A 269 0.44 11.70 -4.48
N GLY A 270 0.16 12.57 -3.51
CA GLY A 270 1.17 13.42 -2.88
C GLY A 270 2.21 12.60 -2.12
N ILE A 271 1.77 11.61 -1.34
CA ILE A 271 2.67 10.69 -0.62
C ILE A 271 3.48 9.85 -1.61
N ARG A 272 2.83 9.30 -2.63
CA ARG A 272 3.49 8.49 -3.66
C ARG A 272 4.56 9.32 -4.37
N THR A 273 4.22 10.53 -4.81
CA THR A 273 5.17 11.45 -5.46
C THR A 273 6.36 11.74 -4.54
N GLN A 274 6.10 12.04 -3.26
CA GLN A 274 7.16 12.34 -2.30
C GLN A 274 8.11 11.15 -2.08
N LEU A 275 7.57 9.94 -1.90
CA LEU A 275 8.38 8.73 -1.74
C LEU A 275 9.15 8.37 -3.02
N ALA A 276 8.53 8.54 -4.18
CA ALA A 276 9.17 8.31 -5.48
C ALA A 276 10.38 9.23 -5.66
N GLU A 277 10.26 10.52 -5.34
CA GLU A 277 11.38 11.47 -5.40
C GLU A 277 12.47 11.15 -4.37
N ILE A 278 12.09 10.68 -3.17
CA ILE A 278 13.05 10.21 -2.16
C ILE A 278 13.86 9.01 -2.65
N ALA A 279 13.18 8.00 -3.21
CA ALA A 279 13.80 6.81 -3.75
C ALA A 279 14.69 7.14 -4.97
N LYS A 280 14.21 7.99 -5.88
CA LYS A 280 14.96 8.47 -7.04
C LYS A 280 16.24 9.18 -6.63
N ARG A 281 16.19 10.07 -5.63
CA ARG A 281 17.39 10.75 -5.13
C ARG A 281 18.38 9.77 -4.50
N ARG A 282 17.91 8.78 -3.71
CA ARG A 282 18.77 7.72 -3.18
C ARG A 282 19.47 6.94 -4.28
N ASN A 283 18.75 6.60 -5.35
CA ASN A 283 19.35 5.90 -6.50
C ASN A 283 20.40 6.76 -7.20
N ASN A 284 20.17 8.07 -7.35
CA ASN A 284 21.18 8.98 -7.88
C ASN A 284 22.42 9.05 -6.98
N ILE A 285 22.25 9.15 -5.66
CA ILE A 285 23.37 9.12 -4.70
C ILE A 285 24.20 7.84 -4.86
N ALA A 286 23.52 6.68 -4.93
CA ALA A 286 24.19 5.39 -4.97
C ALA A 286 24.83 5.05 -6.33
N HIS A 287 24.18 5.41 -7.44
CA HIS A 287 24.58 4.95 -8.77
C HIS A 287 25.23 6.03 -9.64
N THR A 288 24.92 7.30 -9.41
CA THR A 288 25.42 8.42 -10.22
C THR A 288 26.17 9.45 -9.40
N ALA A 289 26.62 9.09 -8.19
CA ALA A 289 27.32 9.97 -7.25
C ALA A 289 26.57 11.28 -6.94
N ASP A 290 25.25 11.29 -7.09
CA ASP A 290 24.36 12.44 -6.98
C ASP A 290 24.74 13.60 -7.91
N HIS A 291 25.27 13.34 -9.10
CA HIS A 291 25.61 14.39 -10.07
C HIS A 291 24.38 15.23 -10.46
N ASP A 292 24.59 16.55 -10.57
CA ASP A 292 23.59 17.48 -11.06
C ASP A 292 23.42 17.29 -12.58
N PRO A 293 22.23 16.96 -13.08
CA PRO A 293 22.00 16.77 -14.52
C PRO A 293 22.25 18.04 -15.34
N ASP A 294 22.10 19.22 -14.73
CA ASP A 294 22.36 20.51 -15.38
C ASP A 294 23.85 20.93 -15.23
N SER A 295 24.63 20.19 -14.44
CA SER A 295 26.05 20.47 -14.22
C SER A 295 26.87 19.22 -13.90
N PHE A 296 27.45 18.58 -14.92
CA PHE A 296 28.27 17.36 -14.80
C PHE A 296 29.46 17.44 -13.82
N ARG A 297 29.89 18.64 -13.41
CA ARG A 297 31.01 18.82 -12.47
C ARG A 297 30.58 19.02 -11.01
N ARG A 298 29.28 19.07 -10.73
CA ARG A 298 28.76 19.35 -9.38
C ARG A 298 27.80 18.26 -8.96
N LYS A 299 27.78 17.97 -7.66
CA LYS A 299 26.72 17.16 -7.06
C LYS A 299 25.48 18.03 -6.87
N LYS A 300 24.30 17.42 -6.93
CA LYS A 300 23.04 18.08 -6.60
C LYS A 300 23.11 18.59 -5.17
N ARG A 301 22.74 19.85 -4.96
CA ARG A 301 22.78 20.49 -3.64
C ARG A 301 21.89 19.72 -2.66
N ILE A 302 22.40 19.45 -1.46
CA ILE A 302 21.63 18.92 -0.33
C ILE A 302 21.87 19.81 0.89
N THR A 303 20.84 20.05 1.68
CA THR A 303 20.94 20.83 2.92
C THR A 303 20.64 19.96 4.14
N VAL A 304 21.12 20.39 5.30
CA VAL A 304 20.76 19.79 6.60
C VAL A 304 19.24 19.64 6.76
N ARG A 305 18.48 20.70 6.42
CA ARG A 305 17.02 20.73 6.53
C ARG A 305 16.36 19.69 5.61
N GLU A 306 16.85 19.56 4.38
CA GLU A 306 16.33 18.55 3.45
C GLU A 306 16.55 17.14 3.97
N ALA A 307 17.71 16.86 4.57
CA ALA A 307 18.01 15.54 5.14
C ALA A 307 17.15 15.23 6.37
N GLU A 308 17.01 16.19 7.31
CA GLU A 308 16.14 16.07 8.48
C GLU A 308 14.68 15.83 8.06
N GLN A 309 14.18 16.64 7.12
CA GLN A 309 12.81 16.54 6.64
C GLN A 309 12.53 15.19 5.97
N THR A 310 13.48 14.63 5.21
CA THR A 310 13.33 13.31 4.61
C THR A 310 13.24 12.20 5.66
N ILE A 311 14.08 12.25 6.70
CA ILE A 311 14.03 11.27 7.80
C ILE A 311 12.66 11.32 8.48
N ASP A 312 12.18 12.52 8.81
CA ASP A 312 10.90 12.70 9.50
C ASP A 312 9.72 12.25 8.63
N VAL A 313 9.74 12.55 7.33
CA VAL A 313 8.72 12.07 6.37
C VAL A 313 8.67 10.55 6.33
N LEU A 314 9.83 9.89 6.22
CA LEU A 314 9.90 8.43 6.19
C LEU A 314 9.38 7.81 7.49
N GLU A 315 9.73 8.39 8.64
CA GLU A 315 9.20 7.96 9.94
C GLU A 315 7.67 8.10 10.03
N SER A 316 7.13 9.26 9.66
CA SER A 316 5.68 9.49 9.65
C SER A 316 4.95 8.53 8.71
N VAL A 317 5.48 8.29 7.51
CA VAL A 317 4.91 7.35 6.54
C VAL A 317 4.89 5.93 7.10
N VAL A 318 5.99 5.44 7.69
CA VAL A 318 6.04 4.08 8.27
C VAL A 318 5.03 3.93 9.41
N ILE A 319 4.93 4.92 10.30
CA ILE A 319 3.94 4.93 11.38
C ILE A 319 2.52 4.89 10.81
N ALA A 320 2.24 5.70 9.78
CA ALA A 320 0.93 5.71 9.13
C ALA A 320 0.62 4.40 8.39
N ILE A 321 1.63 3.74 7.79
CA ILE A 321 1.48 2.38 7.23
C ILE A 321 1.10 1.39 8.32
N LEU A 322 1.82 1.37 9.45
CA LEU A 322 1.47 0.49 10.58
C LEU A 322 0.03 0.71 11.06
N GLN A 323 -0.39 1.96 11.20
CA GLN A 323 -1.76 2.31 11.58
C GLN A 323 -2.80 1.92 10.52
N ALA A 324 -2.44 2.00 9.23
CA ALA A 324 -3.30 1.60 8.13
C ALA A 324 -3.48 0.07 8.06
N LEU A 325 -2.42 -0.68 8.36
CA LEU A 325 -2.41 -2.14 8.35
C LEU A 325 -3.04 -2.75 9.62
N GLY A 326 -3.06 -2.00 10.73
CA GLY A 326 -3.58 -2.46 12.02
C GLY A 326 -2.71 -3.55 12.66
N ASP A 327 -3.17 -4.08 13.79
CA ASP A 327 -2.49 -5.16 14.50
C ASP A 327 -2.34 -6.40 13.59
N PRO A 328 -1.17 -7.06 13.59
CA PRO A 328 -1.02 -8.32 12.88
C PRO A 328 -2.00 -9.36 13.44
N PRO A 329 -2.54 -10.25 12.59
CA PRO A 329 -3.50 -11.25 13.02
C PRO A 329 -2.90 -12.12 14.16
N PRO A 330 -3.61 -12.41 15.28
CA PRO A 330 -3.01 -13.15 16.39
C PRO A 330 -2.56 -14.58 16.05
N ALA A 331 -1.35 -15.04 16.38
CA ALA A 331 -1.01 -16.47 16.19
C ALA A 331 -2.04 -17.39 16.90
N THR A 332 -2.57 -18.39 16.21
CA THR A 332 -3.41 -19.44 16.82
C THR A 332 -2.50 -20.60 17.20
N ASP A 333 -2.65 -21.11 18.42
CA ASP A 333 -1.92 -22.28 18.89
C ASP A 333 -2.54 -23.55 18.30
N TYR A 334 -1.81 -24.24 17.42
CA TYR A 334 -2.25 -25.48 16.75
C TYR A 334 -1.84 -26.75 17.49
N SER A 335 -1.30 -26.63 18.70
CA SER A 335 -0.97 -27.78 19.55
C SER A 335 -2.20 -28.54 20.05
N VAL A 336 -3.42 -28.01 19.82
CA VAL A 336 -4.69 -28.59 20.28
C VAL A 336 -5.67 -28.69 19.10
N PRO A 337 -6.10 -29.91 18.71
CA PRO A 337 -7.07 -30.08 17.63
C PRO A 337 -8.46 -29.53 18.03
N PRO A 338 -9.25 -28.97 17.09
CA PRO A 338 -10.60 -28.51 17.37
C PRO A 338 -11.52 -29.67 17.77
N ALA A 339 -12.34 -29.45 18.80
CA ALA A 339 -13.24 -30.45 19.37
C ALA A 339 -14.33 -30.99 18.40
N GLU A 340 -14.46 -30.43 17.21
CA GLU A 340 -15.47 -30.79 16.20
C GLU A 340 -14.92 -31.54 14.98
N ALA A 341 -13.67 -32.01 15.01
CA ALA A 341 -13.14 -32.89 13.95
C ALA A 341 -13.72 -34.30 14.10
N GLY A 342 -14.94 -34.50 13.60
CA GLY A 342 -15.54 -35.83 13.43
C GLY A 342 -14.68 -36.74 12.53
N SER A 343 -14.76 -38.05 12.77
CA SER A 343 -14.02 -39.06 12.00
C SER A 343 -14.29 -38.95 10.50
N LEU A 344 -13.22 -38.90 9.70
CA LEU A 344 -13.28 -38.96 8.25
C LEU A 344 -13.96 -40.27 7.81
N GLY A 345 -15.14 -40.14 7.19
CA GLY A 345 -15.83 -41.25 6.52
C GLY A 345 -15.10 -41.71 5.25
N ALA A 346 -15.48 -42.90 4.78
CA ALA A 346 -14.79 -43.62 3.70
C ALA A 346 -14.72 -42.86 2.36
N VAL A 347 -13.57 -43.03 1.70
CA VAL A 347 -13.18 -42.42 0.42
C VAL A 347 -14.10 -42.88 -0.73
N PRO A 348 -14.67 -41.97 -1.55
CA PRO A 348 -15.36 -42.36 -2.78
C PRO A 348 -14.37 -42.82 -3.86
N ALA A 349 -14.73 -43.89 -4.56
CA ALA A 349 -13.93 -44.54 -5.58
C ALA A 349 -13.57 -43.62 -6.78
N GLN A 350 -12.36 -43.84 -7.30
CA GLN A 350 -11.75 -43.16 -8.44
C GLN A 350 -12.62 -43.26 -9.71
N ALA A 351 -12.86 -42.11 -10.34
CA ALA A 351 -13.26 -42.04 -11.74
C ALA A 351 -12.04 -41.67 -12.60
N ASP A 352 -11.88 -42.48 -13.63
CA ASP A 352 -10.76 -42.62 -14.56
C ASP A 352 -10.05 -41.37 -15.07
N ALA A 353 -8.73 -41.53 -15.15
CA ALA A 353 -7.82 -40.69 -15.89
C ALA A 353 -8.10 -40.73 -17.40
N LYS A 354 -8.34 -39.57 -18.03
CA LYS A 354 -8.01 -39.32 -19.45
C LYS A 354 -8.00 -37.84 -19.79
N ARG A 355 -6.81 -37.23 -19.71
CA ARG A 355 -6.14 -36.44 -20.78
C ARG A 355 -4.94 -35.72 -20.17
N ARG A 356 -3.76 -36.34 -20.30
CA ARG A 356 -2.47 -35.66 -20.13
C ARG A 356 -2.34 -34.64 -21.28
N GLY A 357 -2.58 -33.37 -20.97
CA GLY A 357 -1.97 -32.25 -21.67
C GLY A 357 -0.91 -31.67 -20.76
N VAL A 358 0.35 -31.68 -21.20
CA VAL A 358 1.46 -31.02 -20.50
C VAL A 358 1.12 -29.54 -20.41
N ILE A 359 0.74 -29.05 -19.21
CA ILE A 359 0.58 -27.62 -18.97
C ILE A 359 2.00 -27.06 -18.87
N ARG A 360 2.52 -26.55 -19.99
CA ARG A 360 3.59 -25.55 -19.96
C ARG A 360 2.97 -24.28 -19.41
N THR A 361 3.24 -23.97 -18.14
CA THR A 361 3.00 -22.64 -17.58
C THR A 361 3.89 -21.67 -18.33
N LEU A 362 3.28 -20.87 -19.22
CA LEU A 362 3.97 -19.78 -19.89
C LEU A 362 4.28 -18.67 -18.88
N PRO A 363 5.45 -18.04 -18.95
CA PRO A 363 5.84 -16.96 -18.05
C PRO A 363 4.84 -15.79 -18.17
N LYS A 364 4.49 -15.20 -17.03
CA LYS A 364 3.65 -14.01 -16.99
C LYS A 364 4.46 -12.80 -17.44
N TRP A 365 3.97 -12.10 -18.45
CA TRP A 365 4.68 -10.96 -19.01
C TRP A 365 4.66 -9.77 -18.05
N THR A 366 5.72 -8.97 -18.07
CA THR A 366 5.84 -7.73 -17.30
C THR A 366 5.70 -6.51 -18.21
N GLU A 367 5.63 -5.32 -17.62
CA GLU A 367 5.76 -4.07 -18.38
C GLU A 367 7.06 -4.03 -19.18
N GLU A 368 8.18 -4.44 -18.58
CA GLU A 368 9.47 -4.55 -19.27
C GLU A 368 9.40 -5.53 -20.45
N SER A 369 8.73 -6.67 -20.29
CA SER A 369 8.51 -7.62 -21.39
C SER A 369 7.65 -7.03 -22.52
N LEU A 370 6.65 -6.23 -22.17
CA LEU A 370 5.80 -5.55 -23.15
C LEU A 370 6.59 -4.48 -23.91
N LEU A 371 7.31 -3.62 -23.20
CA LEU A 371 8.10 -2.53 -23.80
C LEU A 371 9.21 -3.10 -24.69
N HIS A 372 9.92 -4.13 -24.23
CA HIS A 372 10.90 -4.84 -25.04
C HIS A 372 10.26 -5.45 -26.29
N ALA A 373 9.09 -6.07 -26.17
CA ALA A 373 8.41 -6.68 -27.31
C ALA A 373 7.79 -5.66 -28.27
N LEU A 374 7.47 -4.45 -27.82
CA LEU A 374 7.10 -3.35 -28.72
C LEU A 374 8.32 -2.85 -29.50
N ASP A 375 9.48 -2.71 -28.85
CA ASP A 375 10.73 -2.31 -29.50
C ASP A 375 11.24 -3.38 -30.49
N GLU A 376 11.15 -4.65 -30.12
CA GLU A 376 11.71 -5.77 -30.88
C GLU A 376 10.83 -6.22 -32.06
N TYR A 377 9.50 -6.21 -31.91
CA TYR A 377 8.60 -6.86 -32.88
C TYR A 377 7.66 -5.91 -33.64
N CYS A 378 7.53 -4.64 -33.25
CA CYS A 378 6.65 -3.69 -33.94
C CYS A 378 7.43 -2.78 -34.90
N PRO A 379 6.87 -2.48 -36.09
CA PRO A 379 7.28 -1.30 -36.85
C PRO A 379 7.19 -0.02 -35.99
N PRO A 380 8.10 0.96 -36.14
CA PRO A 380 8.17 2.13 -35.26
C PRO A 380 6.87 2.92 -35.13
N ASP A 381 6.14 3.11 -36.24
CA ASP A 381 4.85 3.80 -36.28
C ASP A 381 3.74 3.06 -35.52
N VAL A 382 3.72 1.72 -35.59
CA VAL A 382 2.82 0.87 -34.81
C VAL A 382 3.22 0.89 -33.32
N ALA A 383 4.52 0.82 -33.02
CA ALA A 383 5.04 0.87 -31.66
C ALA A 383 4.68 2.20 -30.98
N ASP A 384 4.86 3.32 -31.66
CA ASP A 384 4.53 4.66 -31.19
C ASP A 384 3.04 4.78 -30.85
N THR A 385 2.15 4.29 -31.74
CA THR A 385 0.71 4.30 -31.49
C THR A 385 0.34 3.44 -30.28
N LEU A 386 0.86 2.21 -30.18
CA LEU A 386 0.56 1.32 -29.06
C LEU A 386 1.09 1.87 -27.72
N LEU A 387 2.29 2.47 -27.74
CA LEU A 387 2.90 3.08 -26.57
C LEU A 387 2.18 4.36 -26.14
N ALA A 388 1.67 5.15 -27.10
CA ALA A 388 0.83 6.31 -26.81
C ALA A 388 -0.48 5.88 -26.12
N VAL A 389 -1.17 4.86 -26.64
CA VAL A 389 -2.39 4.31 -26.03
C VAL A 389 -2.12 3.73 -24.65
N TYR A 390 -0.98 3.04 -24.48
CA TYR A 390 -0.52 2.56 -23.18
C TYR A 390 -0.34 3.72 -22.20
N ARG A 391 0.54 4.67 -22.48
CA ARG A 391 0.79 5.81 -21.58
C ARG A 391 -0.46 6.65 -21.30
N HIS A 392 -1.34 6.77 -22.29
CA HIS A 392 -2.60 7.50 -22.15
C HIS A 392 -3.45 6.93 -21.02
N ALA A 393 -3.58 5.60 -20.94
CA ALA A 393 -4.36 4.98 -19.87
C ALA A 393 -3.82 5.37 -18.49
N GLU A 394 -2.50 5.37 -18.27
CA GLU A 394 -1.93 5.77 -16.98
C GLU A 394 -2.24 7.21 -16.60
N SER A 395 -2.32 8.10 -17.60
CA SER A 395 -2.63 9.51 -17.40
C SER A 395 -4.13 9.80 -17.23
N HIS A 396 -5.01 8.84 -17.56
CA HIS A 396 -6.45 9.07 -17.60
C HIS A 396 -7.09 8.90 -16.21
N PRO A 397 -7.89 9.86 -15.68
CA PRO A 397 -8.46 9.80 -14.32
C PRO A 397 -9.34 8.58 -14.02
N ALA A 398 -9.96 8.00 -15.06
CA ALA A 398 -10.78 6.80 -14.95
C ALA A 398 -9.96 5.49 -14.88
N PHE A 399 -8.65 5.53 -15.12
CA PHE A 399 -7.81 4.34 -15.10
C PHE A 399 -7.71 3.71 -13.71
N ARG A 400 -7.59 2.38 -13.68
CA ARG A 400 -7.57 1.60 -12.44
C ARG A 400 -6.35 0.71 -12.32
N SER A 401 -6.05 -0.05 -13.37
CA SER A 401 -4.96 -1.02 -13.32
C SER A 401 -4.66 -1.59 -14.69
N TYR A 402 -3.43 -2.10 -14.82
CA TYR A 402 -3.07 -3.06 -15.84
C TYR A 402 -3.16 -4.50 -15.35
N TYR A 403 -3.55 -5.37 -16.27
CA TYR A 403 -3.37 -6.81 -16.16
C TYR A 403 -2.46 -7.27 -17.28
N PHE A 404 -1.27 -7.74 -16.95
CA PHE A 404 -0.37 -8.39 -17.90
C PHE A 404 -0.74 -9.87 -18.05
N GLY A 405 -0.87 -10.30 -19.31
CA GLY A 405 -1.35 -11.63 -19.66
C GLY A 405 -0.29 -12.72 -19.50
N GLU A 406 -0.77 -13.96 -19.59
CA GLU A 406 0.02 -15.20 -19.44
C GLU A 406 0.00 -16.03 -20.74
N ALA A 407 -0.42 -15.40 -21.84
CA ALA A 407 -0.54 -16.03 -23.15
C ALA A 407 0.83 -16.11 -23.87
N ALA A 408 0.85 -16.71 -25.07
CA ALA A 408 2.08 -16.92 -25.85
C ALA A 408 2.86 -15.64 -26.22
N HIS A 409 2.23 -14.46 -26.11
CA HIS A 409 2.83 -13.18 -26.46
C HIS A 409 2.68 -12.17 -25.34
N PRO A 410 3.68 -11.30 -25.11
CA PRO A 410 3.56 -10.13 -24.26
C PRO A 410 2.26 -9.38 -24.52
N SER A 411 1.48 -9.21 -23.46
CA SER A 411 0.18 -8.57 -23.55
C SER A 411 -0.16 -7.83 -22.28
N VAL A 412 -0.87 -6.72 -22.43
CA VAL A 412 -1.43 -5.96 -21.31
C VAL A 412 -2.88 -5.61 -21.59
N THR A 413 -3.70 -5.59 -20.55
CA THR A 413 -5.11 -5.17 -20.59
C THR A 413 -5.32 -4.03 -19.64
N ALA A 414 -5.91 -2.94 -20.12
CA ALA A 414 -6.20 -1.74 -19.35
C ALA A 414 -7.62 -1.77 -18.80
N TRP A 415 -7.74 -1.50 -17.50
CA TRP A 415 -9.00 -1.46 -16.78
C TRP A 415 -9.33 -0.02 -16.37
N PHE A 416 -10.57 0.39 -16.63
CA PHE A 416 -11.06 1.73 -16.33
C PHE A 416 -12.41 1.68 -15.63
N SER A 417 -12.68 2.66 -14.77
CA SER A 417 -14.03 2.91 -14.28
C SER A 417 -14.91 3.50 -15.37
N ILE A 418 -15.97 2.78 -15.74
CA ILE A 418 -17.01 3.25 -16.66
C ILE A 418 -18.37 2.90 -16.05
N GLY A 419 -19.26 3.88 -15.90
CA GLY A 419 -20.62 3.66 -15.35
C GLY A 419 -20.69 3.69 -13.82
N ARG A 420 -21.49 2.81 -13.21
CA ARG A 420 -21.81 2.77 -11.77
C ARG A 420 -20.69 2.19 -10.90
N ASP A 421 -19.48 2.74 -11.03
CA ASP A 421 -18.30 2.50 -10.19
C ASP A 421 -17.57 1.13 -10.35
N GLU A 422 -17.93 0.29 -11.32
CA GLU A 422 -17.17 -0.94 -11.62
C GLU A 422 -16.12 -0.74 -12.72
N ALA A 423 -14.92 -1.33 -12.53
CA ALA A 423 -13.85 -1.25 -13.51
C ALA A 423 -14.07 -2.27 -14.64
N ALA A 424 -14.16 -1.83 -15.89
CA ALA A 424 -14.24 -2.70 -17.07
C ALA A 424 -12.89 -2.78 -17.80
N ALA A 425 -12.57 -3.95 -18.37
CA ALA A 425 -11.46 -4.08 -19.30
C ALA A 425 -11.86 -3.40 -20.62
N VAL A 426 -11.17 -2.31 -20.99
CA VAL A 426 -11.56 -1.47 -22.13
C VAL A 426 -10.78 -1.87 -23.39
N TRP A 427 -9.48 -2.10 -23.25
CA TRP A 427 -8.63 -2.52 -24.36
C TRP A 427 -7.50 -3.43 -23.91
N SER A 428 -6.93 -4.18 -24.84
CA SER A 428 -5.76 -5.03 -24.63
C SER A 428 -4.75 -4.85 -25.77
N ILE A 429 -3.46 -4.76 -25.45
CA ILE A 429 -2.36 -4.81 -26.41
C ILE A 429 -1.79 -6.22 -26.41
N TYR A 430 -1.56 -6.78 -27.59
CA TYR A 430 -0.82 -8.03 -27.79
C TYR A 430 0.29 -7.76 -28.78
N THR A 431 1.54 -8.06 -28.42
CA THR A 431 2.71 -7.87 -29.31
C THR A 431 3.64 -9.07 -29.26
N GLY A 432 4.17 -9.46 -30.41
CA GLY A 432 5.12 -10.57 -30.56
C GLY A 432 5.34 -10.91 -32.03
N VAL A 433 6.18 -11.93 -32.27
CA VAL A 433 6.70 -12.33 -33.60
C VAL A 433 5.67 -12.39 -34.72
N SER A 434 4.42 -12.75 -34.43
CA SER A 434 3.35 -12.94 -35.42
C SER A 434 2.20 -11.94 -35.32
N ARG A 435 2.15 -11.09 -34.29
CA ARG A 435 0.96 -10.26 -34.02
C ARG A 435 1.28 -9.05 -33.14
N SER A 436 0.99 -7.86 -33.66
CA SER A 436 1.01 -6.59 -32.92
C SER A 436 -0.33 -5.86 -33.12
N VAL A 437 -1.22 -5.96 -32.14
CA VAL A 437 -2.59 -5.46 -32.26
C VAL A 437 -3.07 -4.76 -30.99
N LEU A 438 -4.02 -3.85 -31.18
CA LEU A 438 -4.85 -3.28 -30.10
C LEU A 438 -6.26 -3.86 -30.19
N SER A 439 -6.64 -4.70 -29.23
CA SER A 439 -8.00 -5.22 -29.09
C SER A 439 -8.87 -4.27 -28.28
N ILE A 440 -10.09 -3.97 -28.75
CA ILE A 440 -11.10 -3.21 -28.02
C ILE A 440 -12.13 -4.18 -27.45
N ASN A 441 -12.29 -4.17 -26.13
CA ASN A 441 -13.00 -5.22 -25.39
C ASN A 441 -14.49 -4.91 -25.21
N PHE A 442 -15.22 -4.72 -26.30
CA PHE A 442 -16.67 -4.41 -26.28
C PHE A 442 -17.48 -5.40 -25.45
N GLU A 443 -17.17 -6.69 -25.56
CA GLU A 443 -17.85 -7.73 -24.78
C GLU A 443 -17.70 -7.52 -23.26
N TRP A 444 -16.49 -7.20 -22.79
CA TRP A 444 -16.24 -6.95 -21.36
C TRP A 444 -16.96 -5.71 -20.87
N MET A 445 -16.96 -4.65 -21.68
CA MET A 445 -17.68 -3.41 -21.37
C MET A 445 -19.20 -3.67 -21.35
N ARG A 446 -19.72 -4.46 -22.30
CA ARG A 446 -21.15 -4.83 -22.35
C ARG A 446 -21.58 -5.65 -21.14
N ASN A 447 -20.73 -6.60 -20.71
CA ASN A 447 -20.94 -7.43 -19.53
C ASN A 447 -20.90 -6.64 -18.21
N ARG A 448 -20.26 -5.47 -18.22
CA ARG A 448 -20.25 -4.51 -17.10
C ARG A 448 -21.26 -3.38 -17.30
N GLU A 449 -22.28 -3.65 -18.10
CA GLU A 449 -23.45 -2.77 -18.29
C GLU A 449 -23.09 -1.36 -18.81
N VAL A 450 -21.99 -1.23 -19.55
CA VAL A 450 -21.70 0.02 -20.26
C VAL A 450 -22.82 0.29 -21.28
N PRO A 451 -23.40 1.50 -21.29
CA PRO A 451 -24.53 1.83 -22.17
C PRO A 451 -24.24 1.59 -23.65
N VAL A 452 -25.21 0.99 -24.36
CA VAL A 452 -25.08 0.60 -25.77
C VAL A 452 -24.79 1.81 -26.67
N ASP A 453 -25.37 2.97 -26.39
CA ASP A 453 -25.12 4.21 -27.13
C ASP A 453 -23.65 4.68 -26.99
N ALA A 454 -23.03 4.47 -25.82
CA ALA A 454 -21.63 4.77 -25.60
C ALA A 454 -20.71 3.82 -26.37
N LEU A 455 -21.05 2.52 -26.39
CA LEU A 455 -20.34 1.52 -27.21
C LEU A 455 -20.49 1.81 -28.71
N GLU A 456 -21.67 2.23 -29.15
CA GLU A 456 -21.91 2.58 -30.55
C GLU A 456 -21.12 3.82 -30.99
N ARG A 457 -21.02 4.84 -30.13
CA ARG A 457 -20.16 6.01 -30.36
C ARG A 457 -18.69 5.62 -30.46
N LEU A 458 -18.20 4.75 -29.57
CA LEU A 458 -16.82 4.24 -29.64
C LEU A 458 -16.56 3.50 -30.96
N ALA A 459 -17.47 2.61 -31.36
CA ALA A 459 -17.32 1.86 -32.61
C ALA A 459 -17.29 2.78 -33.84
N ARG A 460 -18.19 3.77 -33.90
CA ARG A 460 -18.21 4.77 -34.99
C ARG A 460 -16.95 5.63 -35.03
N ALA A 461 -16.44 6.06 -33.87
CA ALA A 461 -15.21 6.87 -33.83
C ALA A 461 -14.00 6.10 -34.37
N LEU A 462 -13.94 4.78 -34.15
CA LEU A 462 -12.87 3.92 -34.65
C LEU A 462 -13.06 3.45 -36.10
N SER A 463 -14.25 3.62 -36.71
CA SER A 463 -14.53 3.10 -38.06
C SER A 463 -13.80 3.83 -39.19
N VAL A 464 -13.13 4.95 -38.89
CA VAL A 464 -12.27 5.67 -39.83
C VAL A 464 -10.91 5.00 -40.02
N LEU A 465 -10.55 4.06 -39.13
CA LEU A 465 -9.31 3.31 -39.20
C LEU A 465 -9.45 2.11 -40.15
N ALA A 466 -8.36 1.78 -40.83
CA ALA A 466 -8.35 0.73 -41.85
C ALA A 466 -8.83 -0.62 -41.30
N GLY A 467 -9.81 -1.23 -41.96
CA GLY A 467 -10.38 -2.54 -41.57
C GLY A 467 -11.43 -2.46 -40.46
N TRP A 468 -11.86 -1.26 -40.06
CA TRP A 468 -12.92 -1.03 -39.08
C TRP A 468 -14.18 -0.37 -39.66
N GLU A 469 -14.23 -0.16 -40.98
CA GLU A 469 -15.30 0.58 -41.67
C GLU A 469 -16.68 -0.07 -41.43
N ASN A 470 -16.74 -1.40 -41.46
CA ASN A 470 -17.96 -2.18 -41.22
C ASN A 470 -18.12 -2.67 -39.77
N MET A 471 -17.17 -2.34 -38.88
CA MET A 471 -17.15 -2.85 -37.51
C MET A 471 -18.37 -2.42 -36.67
N PRO A 472 -18.90 -1.18 -36.77
CA PRO A 472 -20.10 -0.78 -36.03
C PRO A 472 -21.31 -1.68 -36.34
N ALA A 473 -21.53 -2.01 -37.61
CA ALA A 473 -22.62 -2.90 -38.02
C ALA A 473 -22.45 -4.31 -37.47
N GLN A 474 -21.22 -4.85 -37.49
CA GLN A 474 -20.90 -6.18 -36.96
C GLN A 474 -21.07 -6.24 -35.43
N LEU A 475 -20.65 -5.19 -34.70
CA LEU A 475 -20.81 -5.11 -33.26
C LEU A 475 -22.28 -4.98 -32.87
N SER A 476 -23.07 -4.19 -33.60
CA SER A 476 -24.51 -4.06 -33.36
C SER A 476 -25.25 -5.38 -33.58
N ALA A 477 -24.94 -6.09 -34.68
CA ALA A 477 -25.53 -7.40 -34.98
C ALA A 477 -25.28 -8.44 -33.88
N ASP A 478 -24.11 -8.39 -33.25
CA ASP A 478 -23.71 -9.31 -32.17
C ASP A 478 -23.92 -8.73 -30.76
N ASN A 479 -24.73 -7.68 -30.61
CA ASN A 479 -25.03 -7.02 -29.34
C ASN A 479 -23.75 -6.71 -28.51
N TYR A 480 -22.70 -6.26 -29.20
CA TYR A 480 -21.40 -5.89 -28.67
C TYR A 480 -20.65 -7.02 -27.94
N GLN A 481 -21.00 -8.29 -28.16
CA GLN A 481 -20.32 -9.44 -27.56
C GLN A 481 -19.06 -9.88 -28.32
N ARG A 482 -18.28 -8.91 -28.82
CA ARG A 482 -17.02 -9.18 -29.56
C ARG A 482 -15.84 -8.41 -28.98
N ARG A 483 -14.64 -8.83 -29.36
CA ARG A 483 -13.36 -8.18 -29.02
C ARG A 483 -12.52 -7.94 -30.29
N PRO A 484 -13.01 -7.10 -31.22
CA PRO A 484 -12.29 -6.81 -32.46
C PRO A 484 -10.93 -6.15 -32.17
N SER A 485 -9.99 -6.29 -33.11
CA SER A 485 -8.63 -5.74 -32.98
C SER A 485 -8.28 -4.83 -34.14
N LEU A 486 -7.58 -3.74 -33.86
CA LEU A 486 -6.89 -2.91 -34.84
C LEU A 486 -5.60 -3.62 -35.24
N ALA A 487 -5.44 -3.87 -36.54
CA ALA A 487 -4.27 -4.50 -37.12
C ALA A 487 -3.14 -3.49 -37.36
N PRO A 488 -1.89 -3.92 -37.61
CA PRO A 488 -0.76 -3.02 -37.86
C PRO A 488 -1.04 -1.93 -38.91
N ALA A 489 -1.74 -2.25 -40.00
CA ALA A 489 -2.10 -1.27 -41.04
C ALA A 489 -2.99 -0.12 -40.53
N ALA A 490 -3.83 -0.37 -39.53
CA ALA A 490 -4.64 0.65 -38.87
C ALA A 490 -3.82 1.48 -37.88
N LEU A 491 -2.91 0.83 -37.15
CA LEU A 491 -2.08 1.42 -36.09
C LEU A 491 -0.90 2.26 -36.63
N ALA A 492 -0.44 1.95 -37.84
CA ALA A 492 0.65 2.64 -38.52
C ALA A 492 0.25 4.02 -39.09
N ARG A 493 -1.05 4.37 -39.09
CA ARG A 493 -1.48 5.68 -39.61
C ARG A 493 -1.00 6.82 -38.70
N PRO A 494 -0.56 7.96 -39.27
CA PRO A 494 -0.09 9.09 -38.46
C PRO A 494 -1.14 9.65 -37.48
N ASP A 495 -2.44 9.50 -37.79
CA ASP A 495 -3.55 9.95 -36.97
C ASP A 495 -4.07 8.88 -35.99
N ALA A 496 -3.57 7.63 -36.06
CA ALA A 496 -4.14 6.49 -35.35
C ALA A 496 -4.17 6.69 -33.83
N SER A 497 -3.06 7.14 -33.24
CA SER A 497 -2.97 7.36 -31.79
C SER A 497 -3.97 8.41 -31.32
N ALA A 498 -4.07 9.55 -32.01
CA ALA A 498 -5.01 10.62 -31.69
C ALA A 498 -6.47 10.17 -31.85
N THR A 499 -6.79 9.43 -32.92
CA THR A 499 -8.13 8.89 -33.14
C THR A 499 -8.53 7.89 -32.07
N VAL A 500 -7.64 6.95 -31.71
CA VAL A 500 -7.92 5.94 -30.67
C VAL A 500 -8.07 6.60 -29.32
N ILE A 501 -7.14 7.48 -28.93
CA ILE A 501 -7.18 8.17 -27.64
C ILE A 501 -8.43 9.03 -27.50
N GLY A 502 -8.76 9.84 -28.51
CA GLY A 502 -9.96 10.67 -28.50
C GLY A 502 -11.26 9.86 -28.40
N ALA A 503 -11.31 8.69 -29.05
CA ALA A 503 -12.45 7.79 -28.95
C ALA A 503 -12.59 7.17 -27.55
N LEU A 504 -11.47 6.79 -26.93
CA LEU A 504 -11.44 6.27 -25.55
C LEU A 504 -11.84 7.36 -24.54
N ASP A 505 -11.34 8.59 -24.67
CA ASP A 505 -11.69 9.70 -23.78
C ASP A 505 -13.19 10.01 -23.83
N ALA A 506 -13.78 10.04 -25.03
CA ALA A 506 -15.21 10.27 -25.18
C ALA A 506 -16.06 9.16 -24.51
N LEU A 507 -15.62 7.90 -24.59
CA LEU A 507 -16.24 6.79 -23.88
C LEU A 507 -16.13 6.96 -22.36
N LEU A 508 -14.94 7.29 -21.88
CA LEU A 508 -14.62 7.35 -20.45
C LEU A 508 -15.24 8.59 -19.76
N ALA A 509 -15.40 9.69 -20.48
CA ALA A 509 -16.05 10.92 -19.99
C ALA A 509 -17.58 10.75 -19.81
N ALA A 510 -18.23 9.90 -20.60
CA ALA A 510 -19.67 9.64 -20.48
C ALA A 510 -20.04 8.95 -19.15
N GLY A 511 -19.09 8.25 -18.50
CA GLY A 511 -19.29 7.63 -17.18
C GLY A 511 -19.27 8.61 -16.01
N SER A 512 -18.60 9.76 -16.14
CA SER A 512 -18.48 10.78 -15.08
C SER A 512 -19.69 11.71 -14.94
N SER A 513 -20.49 11.87 -16.00
CA SER A 513 -21.62 12.83 -16.02
C SER A 513 -22.90 12.34 -15.34
N SER A 514 -22.95 11.08 -14.86
CA SER A 514 -24.12 10.51 -14.16
C SER A 514 -24.31 11.03 -12.72
N ARG A 515 -23.42 11.88 -12.19
CA ARG A 515 -23.52 12.42 -10.82
C ARG A 515 -24.32 13.72 -10.67
N ALA A 516 -24.86 14.30 -11.76
CA ALA A 516 -25.43 15.65 -11.74
C ALA A 516 -26.97 15.75 -11.86
N TRP A 517 -27.73 14.66 -11.70
CA TRP A 517 -29.20 14.73 -11.70
C TRP A 517 -29.80 13.94 -10.54
N THR A 518 -29.96 14.59 -9.40
CA THR A 518 -31.07 14.38 -8.42
C THR A 518 -30.95 15.37 -7.26
N VAL A 519 -31.00 16.68 -7.52
CA VAL A 519 -31.50 17.68 -6.54
C VAL A 519 -32.18 18.81 -7.32
N HIS A 520 -33.50 18.92 -7.11
CA HIS A 520 -34.49 19.95 -7.49
C HIS A 520 -35.70 19.27 -8.14
N ASP A 521 -36.94 19.52 -7.76
CA ASP A 521 -37.48 20.40 -6.72
C ASP A 521 -38.90 19.91 -6.44
N GLY A 522 -39.29 19.96 -5.17
CA GLY A 522 -40.57 19.47 -4.70
C GLY A 522 -41.03 20.32 -3.53
N ARG A 523 -41.14 21.63 -3.75
CA ARG A 523 -42.14 22.56 -3.18
C ARG A 523 -41.58 23.98 -3.24
N GLU A 524 -42.21 24.85 -4.02
CA GLU A 524 -42.98 25.98 -3.48
C GLU A 524 -43.59 26.79 -4.63
N GLY A 525 -44.90 26.98 -4.54
CA GLY A 525 -45.62 27.96 -5.35
C GLY A 525 -45.78 29.27 -4.58
N GLN A 526 -46.07 30.30 -5.37
CA GLN A 526 -46.72 31.58 -5.03
C GLN A 526 -45.89 32.68 -4.34
N ARG A 527 -45.60 33.74 -5.10
CA ARG A 527 -46.22 35.10 -5.05
C ARG A 527 -45.53 36.00 -6.08
N GLU A 528 -46.28 36.55 -7.06
CA GLU A 528 -46.67 37.99 -7.17
C GLU A 528 -45.45 38.93 -7.17
N VAL A 529 -45.13 39.75 -8.18
CA VAL A 529 -45.87 40.49 -9.23
C VAL A 529 -44.99 40.59 -10.47
#